data_AF-A0A0K8U294-F1
#
_entry.id   AF-A0A0K8U294-F1
#
_cell.length_a   1.000
_cell.length_b   1.000
_cell.length_c   1.000
_cell.angle_alpha   90.00
_cell.angle_beta   90.00
_cell.angle_gamma   90.00
#
_symmetry.space_group_name_H-M   'P 1'
#
loop_
_entity.id
_entity.type
_entity.pdbx_description
1 polymer ?
#
loop_
_entity_poly.entity_id
_entity_poly.type
_entity_poly.pdbx_seq_one_letter_code
_entity_poly.pdbx_strand_id
1 'polypeptide(L)'
;MSSLLAMCAVVVAMIVTLPKTCNPKTAWYRGSVFYEIFPASFQDSNDDGIGDLRGIAQRADYLASLGVAAVRLNSIFQSAHYPDDFAYPTSLLQVANVLGTPQDLYRLMATLHERNISLLLDLPISGFITRLDEATPTKPTIVGTLSTHSINETESTESTVTTTNGTTKTLPQLTMPSVDNVVSDALLKWLHLGVDGFYLKGLENFANDDHLLANLNVWKEIVGPDRILIANEALIQELHPTLRPLALQHIDLVDVHLDVSNGTRYLEHHITRLLNGPLAPVEVGPWLHWSIGGVDQQRFTRYGQSKNITLAATVMQLMLPGTPNIFYGDEIALEAITDTQNEHNETKHLHHLTTMEWLNSTRQFTNRETLPWLPHTAQFSQENFETITKMIELRNRSPSLYKNAICKPESTLSNTEIRCSNDDILVVERVYPRRNSFVSVSNFGQKRVSMDMTAMYFSGVKMLGEEQSEKIYFSNFEIGPWETVVVKLDK
;
A
#
# COMPACT_ATOMS: atom_id res chain seq x y z
N MET A 1 -29.47 14.94 49.28
CA MET A 1 -29.75 14.76 47.83
C MET A 1 -28.58 15.14 46.93
N SER A 2 -27.80 16.20 47.21
CA SER A 2 -26.69 16.63 46.34
C SER A 2 -25.52 15.63 46.24
N SER A 3 -25.20 14.91 47.32
CA SER A 3 -24.11 13.92 47.34
C SER A 3 -24.41 12.67 46.49
N LEU A 4 -25.66 12.23 46.46
CA LEU A 4 -26.10 11.08 45.65
C LEU A 4 -26.08 11.42 44.16
N LEU A 5 -26.52 12.64 43.80
CA LEU A 5 -26.45 13.16 42.43
C LEU A 5 -25.00 13.30 41.95
N ALA A 6 -24.09 13.78 42.81
CA ALA A 6 -22.67 13.86 42.48
C ALA A 6 -22.04 12.48 42.25
N MET A 7 -22.36 11.48 43.09
CA MET A 7 -21.88 10.10 42.88
C MET A 7 -22.43 9.49 41.60
N CYS A 8 -23.72 9.65 41.32
CA CYS A 8 -24.32 9.18 40.07
C CYS A 8 -23.68 9.84 38.85
N ALA A 9 -23.40 11.14 38.90
CA ALA A 9 -22.72 11.85 37.81
C ALA A 9 -21.29 11.33 37.58
N VAL A 10 -20.53 11.04 38.65
CA VAL A 10 -19.18 10.45 38.55
C VAL A 10 -19.24 9.03 37.99
N VAL A 11 -20.19 8.21 38.44
CA VAL A 11 -20.36 6.83 37.93
C VAL A 11 -20.80 6.84 36.46
N VAL A 12 -21.73 7.71 36.07
CA VAL A 12 -22.12 7.89 34.67
C VAL A 12 -20.95 8.39 33.84
N ALA A 13 -20.20 9.40 34.33
CA ALA A 13 -19.00 9.88 33.64
C ALA A 13 -17.94 8.78 33.50
N MET A 14 -17.74 7.95 34.52
CA MET A 14 -16.82 6.82 34.47
C MET A 14 -17.28 5.75 33.49
N ILE A 15 -18.57 5.40 33.47
CA ILE A 15 -19.15 4.44 32.51
C ILE A 15 -19.08 4.98 31.07
N VAL A 16 -19.27 6.28 30.87
CA VAL A 16 -19.18 6.93 29.55
C VAL A 16 -17.73 7.07 29.08
N THR A 17 -16.77 7.24 29.99
CA THR A 17 -15.33 7.36 29.66
C THR A 17 -14.57 6.04 29.66
N LEU A 18 -15.15 4.96 30.20
CA LEU A 18 -14.59 3.62 30.12
C LEU A 18 -14.50 3.17 28.65
N PRO A 19 -13.31 2.82 28.14
CA PRO A 19 -13.17 2.34 26.78
C PRO A 19 -13.99 1.06 26.60
N LYS A 20 -14.94 1.08 25.65
CA LYS A 20 -15.82 -0.06 25.33
C LYS A 20 -15.04 -1.33 24.95
N THR A 21 -13.81 -1.16 24.46
CA THR A 21 -12.88 -2.25 24.19
C THR A 21 -11.49 -1.88 24.71
N CYS A 22 -10.86 -2.80 25.45
CA CYS A 22 -9.45 -2.68 25.85
C CYS A 22 -8.55 -3.16 24.70
N ASN A 23 -8.63 -2.48 23.57
CA ASN A 23 -7.81 -2.77 22.40
C ASN A 23 -6.46 -2.04 22.52
N PRO A 24 -5.33 -2.73 22.29
CA PRO A 24 -4.02 -2.12 22.38
C PRO A 24 -3.85 -1.06 21.29
N LYS A 25 -3.49 0.17 21.67
CA LYS A 25 -3.26 1.25 20.71
C LYS A 25 -2.12 0.90 19.74
N THR A 26 -2.21 1.42 18.51
CA THR A 26 -1.21 1.35 17.45
C THR A 26 -1.15 2.70 16.75
N ALA A 27 -0.03 2.99 16.09
CA ALA A 27 0.01 4.06 15.10
C ALA A 27 -1.01 3.78 13.99
N TRP A 28 -1.51 4.83 13.33
CA TRP A 28 -2.61 4.75 12.36
C TRP A 28 -2.33 3.77 11.21
N TYR A 29 -1.06 3.65 10.81
CA TYR A 29 -0.61 2.78 9.72
C TYR A 29 -0.36 1.32 10.13
N ARG A 30 -0.26 1.02 11.43
CA ARG A 30 0.15 -0.31 11.92
C ARG A 30 -1.05 -1.22 12.07
N GLY A 31 -1.20 -2.16 11.12
CA GLY A 31 -2.30 -3.12 11.12
C GLY A 31 -3.49 -2.72 10.25
N SER A 32 -3.52 -1.47 9.79
CA SER A 32 -4.53 -0.93 8.88
C SER A 32 -4.39 -1.47 7.46
N VAL A 33 -5.39 -1.24 6.61
CA VAL A 33 -5.38 -1.66 5.21
C VAL A 33 -5.15 -0.44 4.32
N PHE A 34 -4.19 -0.55 3.41
CA PHE A 34 -3.85 0.47 2.42
C PHE A 34 -4.45 0.10 1.06
N TYR A 35 -4.70 1.11 0.24
CA TYR A 35 -5.23 0.97 -1.12
C TYR A 35 -4.33 1.68 -2.12
N GLU A 36 -3.74 0.96 -3.05
CA GLU A 36 -2.84 1.48 -4.06
C GLU A 36 -3.60 1.80 -5.35
N ILE A 37 -3.47 3.04 -5.81
CA ILE A 37 -4.17 3.56 -6.99
C ILE A 37 -3.14 3.95 -8.05
N PHE A 38 -3.34 3.41 -9.26
CA PHE A 38 -2.74 3.97 -10.48
C PHE A 38 -3.65 5.09 -11.02
N PRO A 39 -3.26 6.38 -10.92
CA PRO A 39 -4.18 7.51 -11.13
C PRO A 39 -4.85 7.52 -12.50
N ALA A 40 -4.06 7.28 -13.56
CA ALA A 40 -4.51 7.31 -14.96
C ALA A 40 -5.63 6.32 -15.30
N SER A 41 -5.80 5.27 -14.47
CA SER A 41 -6.77 4.21 -14.73
C SER A 41 -7.90 4.15 -13.71
N PHE A 42 -7.96 5.06 -12.74
CA PHE A 42 -8.94 4.96 -11.67
C PHE A 42 -10.28 5.63 -12.01
N GLN A 43 -10.26 6.92 -12.35
CA GLN A 43 -11.47 7.67 -12.72
C GLN A 43 -11.11 8.92 -13.50
N ASP A 44 -11.66 9.07 -14.70
CA ASP A 44 -11.63 10.31 -15.49
C ASP A 44 -12.75 11.25 -15.02
N SER A 45 -12.45 12.55 -14.90
CA SER A 45 -13.42 13.58 -14.46
C SER A 45 -13.67 14.68 -15.48
N ASN A 46 -12.93 14.71 -16.58
CA ASN A 46 -12.97 15.74 -17.63
C ASN A 46 -13.16 15.16 -19.04
N ASP A 47 -13.47 13.88 -19.14
CA ASP A 47 -13.83 13.17 -20.37
C ASP A 47 -12.71 13.18 -21.42
N ASP A 48 -11.44 13.15 -20.98
CA ASP A 48 -10.26 13.08 -21.86
C ASP A 48 -9.70 11.64 -22.04
N GLY A 49 -10.29 10.67 -21.35
CA GLY A 49 -9.96 9.25 -21.43
C GLY A 49 -8.85 8.83 -20.47
N ILE A 50 -8.32 9.75 -19.66
CA ILE A 50 -7.28 9.50 -18.65
C ILE A 50 -7.82 9.86 -17.26
N GLY A 51 -7.54 9.00 -16.28
CA GLY A 51 -7.92 9.25 -14.90
C GLY A 51 -7.15 10.42 -14.28
N ASP A 52 -7.83 11.23 -13.48
CA ASP A 52 -7.27 12.45 -12.87
C ASP A 52 -7.51 12.55 -11.35
N LEU A 53 -6.82 13.48 -10.68
CA LEU A 53 -6.90 13.62 -9.22
C LEU A 53 -8.31 13.97 -8.71
N ARG A 54 -9.09 14.71 -9.52
CA ARG A 54 -10.47 15.06 -9.19
C ARG A 54 -11.37 13.84 -9.30
N GLY A 55 -11.14 12.97 -10.27
CA GLY A 55 -11.81 11.69 -10.43
C GLY A 55 -11.59 10.78 -9.22
N ILE A 56 -10.36 10.69 -8.72
CA ILE A 56 -10.08 9.97 -7.47
C ILE A 56 -10.89 10.56 -6.31
N ALA A 57 -10.94 11.89 -6.18
CA ALA A 57 -11.71 12.56 -5.13
C ALA A 57 -13.22 12.25 -5.21
N GLN A 58 -13.77 12.13 -6.43
CA GLN A 58 -15.17 11.71 -6.63
C GLN A 58 -15.47 10.28 -6.16
N ARG A 59 -14.44 9.44 -6.01
CA ARG A 59 -14.52 8.05 -5.54
C ARG A 59 -14.09 7.88 -4.08
N ALA A 60 -13.89 8.97 -3.34
CA ALA A 60 -13.53 8.90 -1.92
C ALA A 60 -14.55 8.14 -1.05
N ASP A 61 -15.85 8.22 -1.37
CA ASP A 61 -16.90 7.46 -0.67
C ASP A 61 -16.79 5.95 -0.90
N TYR A 62 -16.33 5.53 -2.08
CA TYR A 62 -16.07 4.12 -2.39
C TYR A 62 -14.88 3.59 -1.57
N LEU A 63 -13.80 4.38 -1.46
CA LEU A 63 -12.65 4.02 -0.65
C LEU A 63 -13.03 3.94 0.85
N ALA A 64 -13.84 4.89 1.33
CA ALA A 64 -14.36 4.87 2.69
C ALA A 64 -15.26 3.66 2.96
N SER A 65 -16.11 3.26 2.01
CA SER A 65 -17.00 2.10 2.18
C SER A 65 -16.23 0.77 2.20
N LEU A 66 -15.10 0.67 1.49
CA LEU A 66 -14.19 -0.47 1.57
C LEU A 66 -13.51 -0.58 2.95
N GLY A 67 -13.39 0.53 3.68
CA GLY A 67 -12.84 0.57 5.05
C GLY A 67 -11.31 0.67 5.10
N VAL A 68 -10.68 1.20 4.05
CA VAL A 68 -9.23 1.42 3.99
C VAL A 68 -8.85 2.64 4.84
N ALA A 69 -7.66 2.60 5.45
CA ALA A 69 -7.19 3.72 6.27
C ALA A 69 -6.28 4.68 5.50
N ALA A 70 -5.77 4.24 4.33
CA ALA A 70 -4.84 5.02 3.54
C ALA A 70 -4.96 4.71 2.06
N VAL A 71 -4.69 5.71 1.25
CA VAL A 71 -4.56 5.62 -0.21
C VAL A 71 -3.12 5.94 -0.57
N ARG A 72 -2.47 5.04 -1.30
CA ARG A 72 -1.15 5.25 -1.90
C ARG A 72 -1.34 5.52 -3.38
N LEU A 73 -0.93 6.69 -3.85
CA LEU A 73 -0.90 6.96 -5.28
C LEU A 73 0.43 6.50 -5.85
N ASN A 74 0.38 5.73 -6.94
CA ASN A 74 1.55 5.59 -7.81
C ASN A 74 1.98 6.96 -8.36
N SER A 75 3.13 7.01 -9.04
CA SER A 75 3.74 8.26 -9.51
C SER A 75 2.73 9.21 -10.17
N ILE A 76 2.59 10.41 -9.60
CA ILE A 76 1.77 11.51 -10.10
C ILE A 76 2.60 12.60 -10.80
N PHE A 77 3.89 12.34 -10.96
CA PHE A 77 4.87 13.36 -11.33
C PHE A 77 4.95 13.56 -12.83
N GLN A 78 5.30 14.78 -13.24
CA GLN A 78 5.49 15.10 -14.65
C GLN A 78 6.55 14.18 -15.25
N SER A 79 6.22 13.50 -16.34
CA SER A 79 7.13 12.71 -17.18
C SER A 79 7.08 13.22 -18.63
N ALA A 80 7.89 12.63 -19.52
CA ALA A 80 7.88 12.99 -20.93
C ALA A 80 6.54 12.61 -21.59
N HIS A 81 6.07 11.37 -21.35
CA HIS A 81 4.82 10.84 -21.87
C HIS A 81 4.05 10.17 -20.73
N TYR A 82 3.28 10.92 -19.95
CA TYR A 82 2.38 10.34 -18.95
C TYR A 82 1.11 9.82 -19.63
N PRO A 83 0.60 8.62 -19.30
CA PRO A 83 1.02 7.72 -18.22
C PRO A 83 2.15 6.72 -18.57
N ASP A 84 2.55 6.54 -19.82
CA ASP A 84 3.51 5.49 -20.23
C ASP A 84 4.86 5.55 -19.49
N ASP A 85 5.39 6.75 -19.28
CA ASP A 85 6.68 7.02 -18.62
C ASP A 85 6.52 7.33 -17.11
N PHE A 86 5.44 6.90 -16.45
CA PHE A 86 5.16 7.27 -15.04
C PHE A 86 6.30 6.94 -14.07
N ALA A 87 7.08 5.89 -14.36
CA ALA A 87 8.22 5.44 -13.55
C ALA A 87 9.46 6.33 -13.67
N TYR A 88 9.55 7.18 -14.71
CA TYR A 88 10.71 8.01 -15.04
C TYR A 88 10.29 9.49 -15.15
N PRO A 89 10.00 10.16 -14.02
CA PRO A 89 9.57 11.55 -14.09
C PRO A 89 10.69 12.48 -14.53
N THR A 90 10.32 13.59 -15.17
CA THR A 90 11.21 14.72 -15.47
C THR A 90 11.26 15.73 -14.33
N SER A 91 10.31 15.68 -13.39
CA SER A 91 10.33 16.49 -12.17
C SER A 91 9.57 15.84 -11.01
N LEU A 92 10.22 15.71 -9.84
CA LEU A 92 9.57 15.31 -8.59
C LEU A 92 8.77 16.44 -7.91
N LEU A 93 8.80 17.65 -8.46
CA LEU A 93 8.14 18.82 -7.89
C LEU A 93 6.85 19.18 -8.64
N GLN A 94 6.61 18.63 -9.82
CA GLN A 94 5.45 18.98 -10.63
C GLN A 94 4.50 17.78 -10.75
N VAL A 95 3.22 18.03 -10.53
CA VAL A 95 2.16 17.06 -10.89
C VAL A 95 2.10 16.99 -12.42
N ALA A 96 1.94 15.80 -12.98
CA ALA A 96 1.74 15.63 -14.41
C ALA A 96 0.50 16.41 -14.87
N ASN A 97 0.65 17.24 -15.91
CA ASN A 97 -0.43 18.14 -16.34
C ASN A 97 -1.76 17.41 -16.64
N VAL A 98 -1.69 16.18 -17.15
CA VAL A 98 -2.86 15.35 -17.45
C VAL A 98 -3.62 14.89 -16.20
N LEU A 99 -2.98 14.83 -15.04
CA LEU A 99 -3.63 14.47 -13.77
C LEU A 99 -4.29 15.67 -13.07
N GLY A 100 -3.99 16.89 -13.52
CA GLY A 100 -4.49 18.14 -12.96
C GLY A 100 -3.42 18.96 -12.25
N THR A 101 -3.84 19.73 -11.23
CA THR A 101 -2.99 20.74 -10.58
C THR A 101 -2.63 20.36 -9.14
N PRO A 102 -1.61 21.00 -8.52
CA PRO A 102 -1.36 20.85 -7.08
C PRO A 102 -2.57 21.22 -6.20
N GLN A 103 -3.44 22.11 -6.69
CA GLN A 103 -4.68 22.46 -5.99
C GLN A 103 -5.69 21.31 -6.00
N ASP A 104 -5.73 20.51 -7.07
CA ASP A 104 -6.56 19.31 -7.15
C ASP A 104 -6.03 18.21 -6.22
N LEU A 105 -4.71 18.09 -6.08
CA LEU A 105 -4.10 17.22 -5.06
C LEU A 105 -4.53 17.61 -3.64
N TYR A 106 -4.48 18.92 -3.32
CA TYR A 106 -4.94 19.41 -2.03
C TYR A 106 -6.43 19.09 -1.79
N ARG A 107 -7.28 19.24 -2.81
CA ARG A 107 -8.72 18.89 -2.72
C ARG A 107 -8.93 17.40 -2.51
N LEU A 108 -8.21 16.55 -3.24
CA LEU A 108 -8.24 15.11 -3.05
C LEU A 108 -7.88 14.75 -1.60
N MET A 109 -6.76 15.27 -1.12
CA MET A 109 -6.31 15.05 0.25
C MET A 109 -7.35 15.48 1.28
N ALA A 110 -7.88 16.71 1.18
CA ALA A 110 -8.92 17.18 2.11
C ALA A 110 -10.15 16.26 2.10
N THR A 111 -10.56 15.80 0.92
CA THR A 111 -11.71 14.89 0.75
C THR A 111 -11.45 13.52 1.40
N LEU A 112 -10.23 13.00 1.33
CA LEU A 112 -9.81 11.77 1.98
C LEU A 112 -9.70 11.94 3.51
N HIS A 113 -9.11 13.04 3.98
CA HIS A 113 -8.97 13.36 5.41
C HIS A 113 -10.33 13.51 6.10
N GLU A 114 -11.33 14.11 5.45
CA GLU A 114 -12.72 14.16 5.94
C GLU A 114 -13.31 12.77 6.21
N ARG A 115 -12.78 11.73 5.55
CA ARG A 115 -13.18 10.32 5.70
C ARG A 115 -12.21 9.52 6.57
N ASN A 116 -11.25 10.17 7.22
CA ASN A 116 -10.16 9.54 7.99
C ASN A 116 -9.26 8.63 7.15
N ILE A 117 -9.07 8.96 5.86
CA ILE A 117 -8.18 8.25 4.95
C ILE A 117 -6.92 9.10 4.74
N SER A 118 -5.76 8.54 5.04
CA SER A 118 -4.46 9.20 4.81
C SER A 118 -4.05 9.10 3.34
N LEU A 119 -3.31 10.08 2.82
CA LEU A 119 -2.80 10.09 1.45
C LEU A 119 -1.27 9.95 1.43
N LEU A 120 -0.78 8.94 0.70
CA LEU A 120 0.64 8.68 0.48
C LEU A 120 0.99 8.82 -1.00
N LEU A 121 2.24 9.21 -1.28
CA LEU A 121 2.77 9.31 -2.64
C LEU A 121 3.93 8.34 -2.86
N ASP A 122 3.92 7.62 -3.97
CA ASP A 122 5.10 6.95 -4.51
C ASP A 122 6.07 8.00 -5.06
N LEU A 123 7.28 8.05 -4.52
CA LEU A 123 8.38 8.91 -4.96
C LEU A 123 9.41 8.06 -5.72
N PRO A 124 9.42 8.06 -7.06
CA PRO A 124 10.33 7.26 -7.89
C PRO A 124 11.74 7.87 -7.90
N ILE A 125 12.55 7.50 -6.89
CA ILE A 125 13.90 8.04 -6.72
C ILE A 125 14.84 7.51 -7.81
N SER A 126 14.85 6.19 -8.03
CA SER A 126 15.76 5.56 -8.99
C SER A 126 15.47 5.91 -10.45
N GLY A 127 14.23 6.27 -10.76
CA GLY A 127 13.82 6.74 -12.08
C GLY A 127 14.20 8.19 -12.37
N PHE A 128 14.73 8.92 -11.38
CA PHE A 128 14.98 10.37 -11.45
C PHE A 128 16.45 10.75 -11.23
N ILE A 129 17.11 10.17 -10.23
CA ILE A 129 18.53 10.42 -9.90
C ILE A 129 19.39 9.17 -10.01
N THR A 130 20.70 9.36 -10.25
CA THR A 130 21.68 8.27 -10.29
C THR A 130 22.51 8.15 -9.02
N ARG A 131 22.66 9.23 -8.25
CA ARG A 131 23.32 9.24 -6.94
C ARG A 131 22.56 10.11 -5.96
N LEU A 132 22.65 9.77 -4.68
CA LEU A 132 21.88 10.46 -3.64
C LEU A 132 22.43 11.83 -3.24
N ASP A 133 23.57 12.26 -3.77
CA ASP A 133 24.18 13.59 -3.59
C ASP A 133 23.85 14.58 -4.72
N GLU A 134 23.08 14.15 -5.73
CA GLU A 134 22.77 14.98 -6.90
C GLU A 134 21.75 16.08 -6.59
N ALA A 135 22.14 17.33 -6.85
CA ALA A 135 21.27 18.51 -6.82
C ALA A 135 20.47 18.72 -8.14
N THR A 136 20.73 17.94 -9.19
CA THR A 136 20.08 18.09 -10.50
C THR A 136 19.80 16.73 -11.15
N PRO A 137 18.64 16.57 -11.82
CA PRO A 137 18.20 15.29 -12.39
C PRO A 137 19.01 14.83 -13.60
N THR A 138 18.92 13.53 -13.87
CA THR A 138 19.40 12.94 -15.12
C THR A 138 18.62 13.44 -16.34
N LYS A 139 19.31 13.70 -17.46
CA LYS A 139 18.64 13.82 -18.77
C LYS A 139 18.27 12.40 -19.23
N PRO A 140 17.03 12.14 -19.69
CA PRO A 140 16.64 10.81 -20.16
C PRO A 140 17.53 10.42 -21.35
N THR A 141 18.33 9.37 -21.17
CA THR A 141 19.06 8.75 -22.28
C THR A 141 18.10 7.80 -22.98
N ILE A 142 17.47 8.27 -24.04
CA ILE A 142 16.73 7.41 -24.97
C ILE A 142 17.76 6.48 -25.62
N VAL A 143 17.75 5.20 -25.26
CA VAL A 143 18.45 4.16 -26.03
C VAL A 143 17.64 3.92 -27.30
N GLY A 144 17.87 4.80 -28.28
CA GLY A 144 17.31 4.73 -29.63
C GLY A 144 18.38 5.22 -30.59
N THR A 145 19.03 4.30 -31.30
CA THR A 145 19.93 4.59 -32.41
C THR A 145 19.28 5.54 -33.41
N LEU A 146 19.85 6.74 -33.62
CA LEU A 146 20.06 7.40 -34.92
C LEU A 146 20.70 8.81 -34.78
N SER A 147 21.94 8.91 -35.27
CA SER A 147 22.63 10.06 -35.89
C SER A 147 22.51 11.48 -35.31
N THR A 148 23.61 11.91 -34.68
CA THR A 148 24.24 13.25 -34.66
C THR A 148 23.61 14.38 -35.49
N HIS A 149 23.34 15.53 -34.85
CA HIS A 149 23.82 16.85 -35.30
C HIS A 149 23.83 17.86 -34.14
N SER A 150 25.00 18.43 -33.88
CA SER A 150 25.34 19.38 -32.81
C SER A 150 25.02 20.82 -33.24
N ILE A 151 24.49 21.67 -32.33
CA ILE A 151 24.60 23.14 -32.42
C ILE A 151 24.80 23.74 -31.01
N ASN A 152 25.66 24.77 -30.98
CA ASN A 152 26.40 25.39 -29.88
C ASN A 152 25.62 26.19 -28.81
N GLU A 153 26.33 26.38 -27.69
CA GLU A 153 26.14 27.32 -26.58
C GLU A 153 26.14 28.81 -26.98
N THR A 154 25.51 29.63 -26.13
CA THR A 154 25.73 31.05 -25.70
C THR A 154 24.35 31.60 -25.25
N GLU A 155 24.13 32.39 -24.21
CA GLU A 155 24.94 33.32 -23.45
C GLU A 155 24.20 33.69 -22.14
N SER A 156 24.96 34.14 -21.16
CA SER A 156 24.58 34.70 -19.85
C SER A 156 23.81 36.02 -19.92
N THR A 157 22.98 36.32 -18.92
CA THR A 157 22.85 37.70 -18.40
C THR A 157 22.30 37.73 -16.96
N GLU A 158 23.11 38.30 -16.07
CA GLU A 158 22.78 38.66 -14.70
C GLU A 158 21.76 39.80 -14.64
N SER A 159 20.97 39.88 -13.56
CA SER A 159 20.31 41.11 -13.14
C SER A 159 20.21 41.17 -11.62
N THR A 160 21.05 42.02 -11.05
CA THR A 160 21.12 42.42 -9.64
C THR A 160 19.95 43.33 -9.29
N VAL A 161 19.26 43.07 -8.16
CA VAL A 161 18.35 44.04 -7.53
C VAL A 161 18.74 44.21 -6.07
N THR A 162 19.07 45.44 -5.72
CA THR A 162 19.42 45.93 -4.39
C THR A 162 18.15 46.30 -3.63
N THR A 163 18.02 45.91 -2.35
CA THR A 163 17.07 46.57 -1.44
C THR A 163 17.62 46.65 -0.02
N THR A 164 17.39 47.82 0.56
CA THR A 164 17.93 48.37 1.80
C THR A 164 17.17 47.95 3.07
N ASN A 165 17.93 47.65 4.12
CA ASN A 165 17.66 47.76 5.57
C ASN A 165 16.21 47.75 6.11
N GLY A 166 15.90 46.75 6.93
CA GLY A 166 14.83 46.77 7.93
C GLY A 166 15.03 45.64 8.95
N THR A 167 15.50 45.99 10.15
CA THR A 167 15.80 45.09 11.29
C THR A 167 14.59 44.28 11.77
N THR A 168 14.71 42.96 11.77
CA THR A 168 13.84 42.02 12.50
C THR A 168 14.66 41.11 13.40
N LYS A 169 14.15 40.91 14.62
CA LYS A 169 14.74 40.13 15.72
C LYS A 169 15.17 38.72 15.26
N THR A 170 16.43 38.38 15.51
CA THR A 170 17.02 37.06 15.32
C THR A 170 16.52 36.08 16.38
N LEU A 171 15.76 35.07 15.94
CA LEU A 171 15.58 33.80 16.64
C LEU A 171 16.90 32.99 16.49
N PRO A 172 17.32 32.15 17.46
CA PRO A 172 18.57 31.40 17.34
C PRO A 172 18.53 30.51 16.10
N GLN A 173 19.37 30.82 15.12
CA GLN A 173 19.48 30.07 13.89
C GLN A 173 20.27 28.80 14.21
N LEU A 174 19.58 27.68 14.38
CA LEU A 174 20.20 26.38 14.19
C LEU A 174 20.66 26.33 12.73
N THR A 175 21.96 26.22 12.51
CA THR A 175 22.55 25.86 11.22
C THR A 175 22.09 24.45 10.85
N MET A 176 21.05 24.37 10.03
CA MET A 176 20.69 23.16 9.29
C MET A 176 21.76 22.91 8.22
N PRO A 177 22.23 21.66 8.01
CA PRO A 177 23.07 21.34 6.86
C PRO A 177 22.30 21.65 5.58
N SER A 178 23.00 22.14 4.55
CA SER A 178 22.40 22.58 3.29
C SER A 178 21.51 21.47 2.68
N VAL A 179 20.25 21.82 2.46
CA VAL A 179 19.21 20.99 1.83
C VAL A 179 19.40 21.01 0.30
N ASP A 180 20.61 20.75 -0.19
CA ASP A 180 20.87 20.73 -1.64
C ASP A 180 20.62 19.30 -2.17
N ASN A 181 19.42 18.77 -1.91
CA ASN A 181 19.02 17.43 -2.35
C ASN A 181 17.58 17.46 -2.88
N VAL A 182 17.41 17.05 -4.14
CA VAL A 182 16.11 17.15 -4.83
C VAL A 182 15.02 16.28 -4.19
N VAL A 183 15.40 15.15 -3.58
CA VAL A 183 14.46 14.30 -2.83
C VAL A 183 13.98 15.03 -1.57
N SER A 184 14.89 15.68 -0.84
CA SER A 184 14.54 16.49 0.34
C SER A 184 13.60 17.64 -0.01
N ASP A 185 13.84 18.33 -1.13
CA ASP A 185 12.96 19.38 -1.63
C ASP A 185 11.57 18.86 -2.00
N ALA A 186 11.51 17.69 -2.65
CA ALA A 186 10.25 17.03 -2.98
C ALA A 186 9.48 16.68 -1.72
N LEU A 187 10.13 16.02 -0.74
CA LEU A 187 9.51 15.70 0.55
C LEU A 187 8.94 16.95 1.21
N LEU A 188 9.74 18.01 1.38
CA LEU A 188 9.30 19.26 2.00
C LEU A 188 8.10 19.87 1.28
N LYS A 189 8.13 19.93 -0.05
CA LYS A 189 7.03 20.47 -0.86
C LYS A 189 5.71 19.74 -0.61
N TRP A 190 5.73 18.41 -0.73
CA TRP A 190 4.50 17.61 -0.63
C TRP A 190 4.03 17.50 0.82
N LEU A 191 4.95 17.52 1.79
CA LEU A 191 4.62 17.59 3.21
C LEU A 191 3.91 18.90 3.56
N HIS A 192 4.34 20.04 3.00
CA HIS A 192 3.65 21.33 3.18
C HIS A 192 2.23 21.33 2.59
N LEU A 193 1.98 20.55 1.54
CA LEU A 193 0.64 20.36 0.99
C LEU A 193 -0.23 19.43 1.83
N GLY A 194 0.36 18.66 2.77
CA GLY A 194 -0.34 17.84 3.75
C GLY A 194 -0.29 16.32 3.50
N VAL A 195 0.58 15.85 2.60
CA VAL A 195 0.77 14.40 2.34
C VAL A 195 1.24 13.67 3.60
N ASP A 196 0.65 12.51 3.90
CA ASP A 196 0.84 11.77 5.17
C ASP A 196 2.00 10.77 5.16
N GLY A 197 2.62 10.55 3.99
CA GLY A 197 3.78 9.67 3.88
C GLY A 197 4.23 9.44 2.44
N PHE A 198 5.36 8.76 2.31
CA PHE A 198 5.99 8.51 1.01
C PHE A 198 6.48 7.07 0.90
N TYR A 199 6.33 6.49 -0.27
CA TYR A 199 7.10 5.32 -0.66
C TYR A 199 8.29 5.76 -1.51
N LEU A 200 9.49 5.63 -0.96
CA LEU A 200 10.76 5.84 -1.66
C LEU A 200 11.01 4.67 -2.63
N LYS A 201 10.48 4.77 -3.84
CA LYS A 201 10.54 3.73 -4.88
C LYS A 201 11.95 3.65 -5.48
N GLY A 202 12.49 2.43 -5.57
CA GLY A 202 13.82 2.17 -6.12
C GLY A 202 14.97 2.53 -5.19
N LEU A 203 14.71 2.72 -3.89
CA LEU A 203 15.75 3.06 -2.92
C LEU A 203 16.81 1.96 -2.79
N GLU A 204 16.44 0.71 -3.04
CA GLU A 204 17.32 -0.46 -3.11
C GLU A 204 18.48 -0.31 -4.10
N ASN A 205 18.29 0.47 -5.17
CA ASN A 205 19.33 0.72 -6.17
C ASN A 205 20.50 1.57 -5.60
N PHE A 206 20.27 2.21 -4.44
CA PHE A 206 21.25 3.04 -3.74
C PHE A 206 21.80 2.35 -2.48
N ALA A 207 21.61 1.03 -2.32
CA ALA A 207 22.09 0.28 -1.15
C ALA A 207 23.61 0.40 -0.92
N ASN A 208 24.37 0.64 -1.99
CA ASN A 208 25.83 0.83 -1.96
C ASN A 208 26.26 2.31 -2.00
N ASP A 209 25.33 3.25 -1.93
CA ASP A 209 25.63 4.69 -1.93
C ASP A 209 26.05 5.16 -0.53
N ASP A 210 27.22 5.81 -0.43
CA ASP A 210 27.78 6.30 0.83
C ASP A 210 26.87 7.32 1.54
N HIS A 211 25.98 7.99 0.81
CA HIS A 211 25.07 9.01 1.34
C HIS A 211 23.74 8.44 1.83
N LEU A 212 23.45 7.16 1.60
CA LEU A 212 22.14 6.56 1.91
C LEU A 212 21.70 6.75 3.36
N LEU A 213 22.56 6.42 4.33
CA LEU A 213 22.21 6.52 5.76
C LEU A 213 22.04 7.97 6.21
N ALA A 214 22.91 8.86 5.73
CA ALA A 214 22.82 10.29 6.06
C ALA A 214 21.51 10.88 5.52
N ASN A 215 21.14 10.55 4.28
CA ASN A 215 19.91 10.99 3.67
C ASN A 215 18.66 10.38 4.33
N LEU A 216 18.68 9.09 4.69
CA LEU A 216 17.60 8.48 5.46
C LEU A 216 17.34 9.18 6.79
N ASN A 217 18.41 9.57 7.51
CA ASN A 217 18.25 10.35 8.73
C ASN A 217 17.58 11.70 8.47
N VAL A 218 18.09 12.45 7.49
CA VAL A 218 17.53 13.77 7.10
C VAL A 218 16.08 13.65 6.63
N TRP A 219 15.77 12.69 5.78
CA TRP A 219 14.42 12.47 5.28
C TRP A 219 13.46 12.07 6.39
N LYS A 220 13.90 11.24 7.35
CA LYS A 220 13.06 10.90 8.50
C LYS A 220 12.82 12.10 9.42
N GLU A 221 13.82 12.96 9.61
CA GLU A 221 13.65 14.23 10.33
C GLU A 221 12.67 15.18 9.62
N ILE A 222 12.75 15.28 8.29
CA ILE A 222 11.84 16.08 7.46
C ILE A 222 10.40 15.54 7.55
N VAL A 223 10.21 14.23 7.41
CA VAL A 223 8.89 13.58 7.43
C VAL A 223 8.26 13.64 8.83
N GLY A 224 9.08 13.54 9.87
CA GLY A 224 8.64 13.61 11.26
C GLY A 224 7.97 12.31 11.77
N PRO A 225 7.43 12.35 13.01
CA PRO A 225 6.94 11.16 13.70
C PRO A 225 5.50 10.77 13.34
N ASP A 226 4.68 11.71 12.84
CA ASP A 226 3.25 11.48 12.56
C ASP A 226 3.00 10.89 11.16
N ARG A 227 4.03 10.91 10.32
CA ARG A 227 4.01 10.51 8.90
C ARG A 227 5.01 9.38 8.66
N ILE A 228 4.85 8.71 7.52
CA ILE A 228 5.58 7.45 7.28
C ILE A 228 6.47 7.46 6.04
N LEU A 229 7.58 6.73 6.13
CA LEU A 229 8.43 6.33 5.03
C LEU A 229 8.28 4.82 4.77
N ILE A 230 8.04 4.47 3.51
CA ILE A 230 8.00 3.11 3.00
C ILE A 230 9.23 2.86 2.13
N ALA A 231 9.86 1.70 2.30
CA ALA A 231 10.91 1.20 1.42
C ALA A 231 10.62 -0.24 0.98
N ASN A 232 11.19 -0.67 -0.15
CA ASN A 232 11.07 -2.05 -0.63
C ASN A 232 11.94 -3.00 0.23
N GLU A 233 11.50 -4.24 0.43
CA GLU A 233 12.29 -5.25 1.12
C GLU A 233 13.66 -5.54 0.46
N ALA A 234 13.79 -5.34 -0.85
CA ALA A 234 15.03 -5.53 -1.60
C ALA A 234 16.16 -4.66 -1.03
N LEU A 235 15.85 -3.47 -0.50
CA LEU A 235 16.84 -2.62 0.15
C LEU A 235 17.58 -3.36 1.27
N ILE A 236 16.85 -4.16 2.05
CA ILE A 236 17.43 -4.89 3.19
C ILE A 236 18.27 -6.07 2.70
N GLN A 237 17.88 -6.67 1.57
CA GLN A 237 18.60 -7.78 0.95
C GLN A 237 19.95 -7.29 0.39
N GLU A 238 19.95 -6.15 -0.29
CA GLU A 238 21.14 -5.52 -0.89
C GLU A 238 22.07 -4.86 0.14
N LEU A 239 21.53 -4.32 1.24
CA LEU A 239 22.34 -3.69 2.27
C LEU A 239 23.29 -4.66 2.98
N HIS A 240 24.50 -4.18 3.25
CA HIS A 240 25.46 -4.87 4.10
C HIS A 240 24.86 -5.14 5.49
N PRO A 241 25.02 -6.34 6.09
CA PRO A 241 24.35 -6.73 7.34
C PRO A 241 24.50 -5.75 8.52
N THR A 242 25.63 -5.04 8.61
CA THR A 242 25.88 -4.05 9.67
C THR A 242 25.09 -2.76 9.50
N LEU A 243 24.71 -2.40 8.27
CA LEU A 243 23.99 -1.17 7.97
C LEU A 243 22.47 -1.35 8.07
N ARG A 244 21.96 -2.58 7.96
CA ARG A 244 20.51 -2.87 7.98
C ARG A 244 19.79 -2.28 9.20
N PRO A 245 20.24 -2.46 10.46
CA PRO A 245 19.54 -1.88 11.60
C PRO A 245 19.54 -0.34 11.58
N LEU A 246 20.62 0.27 11.07
CA LEU A 246 20.79 1.72 10.96
C LEU A 246 19.91 2.33 9.84
N ALA A 247 19.63 1.59 8.79
CA ALA A 247 18.65 2.01 7.78
C ALA A 247 17.22 1.84 8.30
N LEU A 248 16.93 0.69 8.93
CA LEU A 248 15.59 0.34 9.38
C LEU A 248 15.03 1.22 10.51
N GLN A 249 15.87 1.88 11.31
CA GLN A 249 15.39 2.86 12.30
C GLN A 249 14.73 4.10 11.68
N HIS A 250 14.97 4.36 10.39
CA HIS A 250 14.43 5.51 9.65
C HIS A 250 13.24 5.13 8.75
N ILE A 251 12.88 3.85 8.67
CA ILE A 251 11.81 3.33 7.82
C ILE A 251 10.66 2.83 8.71
N ASP A 252 9.43 3.27 8.42
CA ASP A 252 8.25 2.89 9.20
C ASP A 252 7.59 1.63 8.65
N LEU A 253 7.56 1.47 7.33
CA LEU A 253 6.99 0.34 6.62
C LEU A 253 7.99 -0.27 5.63
N VAL A 254 8.06 -1.59 5.60
CA VAL A 254 8.83 -2.32 4.58
C VAL A 254 7.86 -3.07 3.70
N ASP A 255 7.78 -2.67 2.44
CA ASP A 255 6.92 -3.29 1.43
C ASP A 255 7.52 -4.61 0.94
N VAL A 256 6.73 -5.68 1.05
CA VAL A 256 7.06 -7.04 0.66
C VAL A 256 6.06 -7.51 -0.38
N HIS A 257 6.57 -7.90 -1.55
CA HIS A 257 5.74 -8.52 -2.57
C HIS A 257 5.57 -10.02 -2.32
N LEU A 258 4.33 -10.49 -2.32
CA LEU A 258 3.97 -11.89 -2.17
C LEU A 258 3.52 -12.46 -3.52
N ASP A 259 4.45 -13.09 -4.21
CA ASP A 259 4.14 -13.79 -5.46
C ASP A 259 3.49 -15.15 -5.18
N VAL A 260 2.15 -15.17 -5.28
CA VAL A 260 1.33 -16.38 -5.08
C VAL A 260 1.58 -17.42 -6.17
N SER A 261 2.06 -17.03 -7.35
CA SER A 261 2.27 -17.94 -8.47
C SER A 261 3.43 -18.92 -8.24
N ASN A 262 4.37 -18.58 -7.35
CA ASN A 262 5.48 -19.45 -6.95
C ASN A 262 5.06 -20.60 -6.01
N GLY A 263 3.80 -20.65 -5.61
CA GLY A 263 3.20 -21.74 -4.84
C GLY A 263 3.34 -21.62 -3.32
N THR A 264 2.62 -22.48 -2.61
CA THR A 264 2.43 -22.34 -1.15
C THR A 264 3.68 -22.56 -0.32
N ARG A 265 4.59 -23.45 -0.75
CA ARG A 265 5.89 -23.65 -0.07
C ARG A 265 6.79 -22.42 -0.16
N TYR A 266 6.77 -21.72 -1.30
CA TYR A 266 7.49 -20.45 -1.43
C TYR A 266 6.90 -19.43 -0.46
N LEU A 267 5.58 -19.27 -0.42
CA LEU A 267 4.90 -18.34 0.49
C LEU A 267 5.21 -18.65 1.96
N GLU A 268 5.09 -19.91 2.38
CA GLU A 268 5.37 -20.34 3.76
C GLU A 268 6.83 -20.07 4.14
N HIS A 269 7.79 -20.46 3.30
CA HIS A 269 9.20 -20.19 3.55
C HIS A 269 9.49 -18.69 3.59
N HIS A 270 8.96 -17.93 2.62
CA HIS A 270 9.23 -16.51 2.49
C HIS A 270 8.69 -15.73 3.70
N ILE A 271 7.41 -15.94 4.05
CA ILE A 271 6.79 -15.24 5.17
C ILE A 271 7.45 -15.65 6.49
N THR A 272 7.73 -16.95 6.70
CA THR A 272 8.38 -17.43 7.92
C THR A 272 9.80 -16.88 8.07
N ARG A 273 10.56 -16.75 6.98
CA ARG A 273 11.89 -16.12 6.97
C ARG A 273 11.81 -14.66 7.42
N LEU A 274 10.82 -13.91 6.95
CA LEU A 274 10.64 -12.50 7.30
C LEU A 274 10.22 -12.34 8.77
N LEU A 275 9.27 -13.15 9.24
CA LEU A 275 8.76 -13.09 10.61
C LEU A 275 9.79 -13.52 11.67
N ASN A 276 10.77 -14.34 11.29
CA ASN A 276 11.86 -14.77 12.17
C ASN A 276 13.20 -14.04 11.88
N GLY A 277 13.21 -13.09 10.95
CA GLY A 277 14.42 -12.43 10.46
C GLY A 277 14.64 -11.02 11.02
N PRO A 278 15.38 -10.16 10.29
CA PRO A 278 15.63 -8.76 10.67
C PRO A 278 14.36 -7.90 10.76
N LEU A 279 13.29 -8.34 10.09
CA LEU A 279 11.97 -7.71 10.10
C LEU A 279 10.99 -8.42 11.03
N ALA A 280 11.51 -9.20 11.97
CA ALA A 280 10.69 -9.87 12.95
C ALA A 280 9.79 -8.85 13.67
N PRO A 281 8.52 -9.20 13.93
CA PRO A 281 7.59 -8.33 14.63
C PRO A 281 8.15 -7.81 15.96
N VAL A 282 8.30 -6.49 16.06
CA VAL A 282 8.73 -5.78 17.27
C VAL A 282 7.73 -4.71 17.67
N GLU A 283 7.77 -4.30 18.93
CA GLU A 283 6.93 -3.20 19.44
C GLU A 283 7.36 -1.85 18.84
N VAL A 284 8.67 -1.63 18.74
CA VAL A 284 9.30 -0.44 18.17
C VAL A 284 10.24 -0.87 17.05
N GLY A 285 9.93 -0.47 15.83
CA GLY A 285 10.67 -0.84 14.62
C GLY A 285 9.80 -0.77 13.37
N PRO A 286 10.36 -1.13 12.20
CA PRO A 286 9.63 -1.16 10.94
C PRO A 286 8.51 -2.20 11.00
N TRP A 287 7.40 -1.89 10.34
CA TRP A 287 6.27 -2.79 10.21
C TRP A 287 6.25 -3.41 8.81
N LEU A 288 5.86 -4.68 8.71
CA LEU A 288 5.71 -5.33 7.41
C LEU A 288 4.48 -4.75 6.69
N HIS A 289 4.69 -4.35 5.45
CA HIS A 289 3.67 -3.92 4.52
C HIS A 289 3.58 -4.97 3.41
N TRP A 290 2.42 -5.58 3.20
CA TRP A 290 2.27 -6.71 2.28
C TRP A 290 1.61 -6.25 1.00
N SER A 291 2.10 -6.69 -0.16
CA SER A 291 1.49 -6.42 -1.47
C SER A 291 1.47 -7.71 -2.31
N ILE A 292 0.31 -8.15 -2.80
CA ILE A 292 0.21 -9.31 -3.72
C ILE A 292 0.19 -8.90 -5.19
N GLY A 293 -0.08 -7.63 -5.45
CA GLY A 293 -0.09 -7.01 -6.77
C GLY A 293 0.50 -5.60 -6.68
N GLY A 294 0.54 -4.90 -7.81
CA GLY A 294 1.06 -3.54 -7.88
C GLY A 294 1.33 -3.13 -9.31
N VAL A 295 1.83 -1.90 -9.48
CA VAL A 295 2.06 -1.31 -10.80
C VAL A 295 3.12 -2.03 -11.65
N ASP A 296 4.01 -2.78 -11.02
CA ASP A 296 5.10 -3.51 -11.70
C ASP A 296 4.76 -4.99 -11.97
N GLN A 297 3.59 -5.46 -11.52
CA GLN A 297 3.21 -6.87 -11.51
C GLN A 297 2.01 -7.16 -12.40
N GLN A 298 2.03 -8.32 -13.07
CA GLN A 298 0.89 -8.77 -13.85
C GLN A 298 -0.25 -9.24 -12.93
N ARG A 299 -1.50 -8.97 -13.33
CA ARG A 299 -2.68 -9.47 -12.60
C ARG A 299 -2.77 -11.00 -12.73
N PHE A 300 -3.18 -11.67 -11.65
CA PHE A 300 -3.26 -13.15 -11.57
C PHE A 300 -4.08 -13.79 -12.71
N THR A 301 -5.15 -13.11 -13.12
CA THR A 301 -6.09 -13.57 -14.16
C THR A 301 -5.44 -13.67 -15.55
N ARG A 302 -4.33 -12.97 -15.82
CA ARG A 302 -3.61 -13.05 -17.09
C ARG A 302 -2.99 -14.43 -17.35
N TYR A 303 -2.69 -15.20 -16.32
CA TYR A 303 -2.07 -16.53 -16.43
C TYR A 303 -3.09 -17.68 -16.57
N GLY A 304 -4.34 -17.37 -16.98
CA GLY A 304 -5.40 -18.37 -17.11
C GLY A 304 -5.90 -18.92 -15.78
N GLN A 305 -5.64 -18.20 -14.67
CA GLN A 305 -6.11 -18.54 -13.34
C GLN A 305 -7.55 -18.05 -13.13
N SER A 306 -8.30 -18.75 -12.26
CA SER A 306 -9.69 -18.38 -11.93
C SER A 306 -9.74 -17.02 -11.24
N LYS A 307 -10.77 -16.20 -11.49
CA LYS A 307 -11.07 -14.96 -10.74
C LYS A 307 -11.00 -15.13 -9.22
N ASN A 308 -11.28 -16.34 -8.76
CA ASN A 308 -11.28 -16.69 -7.35
C ASN A 308 -9.87 -16.64 -6.73
N ILE A 309 -8.79 -16.78 -7.52
CA ILE A 309 -7.43 -16.69 -6.97
C ILE A 309 -7.15 -15.31 -6.37
N THR A 310 -7.59 -14.24 -7.03
CA THR A 310 -7.40 -12.87 -6.53
C THR A 310 -8.10 -12.71 -5.18
N LEU A 311 -9.34 -13.19 -5.07
CA LEU A 311 -10.05 -13.16 -3.79
C LEU A 311 -9.33 -13.98 -2.71
N ALA A 312 -8.91 -15.21 -3.03
CA ALA A 312 -8.18 -16.05 -2.09
C ALA A 312 -6.86 -15.42 -1.63
N ALA A 313 -6.08 -14.87 -2.56
CA ALA A 313 -4.82 -14.19 -2.29
C ALA A 313 -5.02 -12.93 -1.42
N THR A 314 -6.00 -12.09 -1.75
CA THR A 314 -6.31 -10.87 -0.98
C THR A 314 -6.78 -11.22 0.44
N VAL A 315 -7.65 -12.22 0.60
CA VAL A 315 -8.10 -12.65 1.93
C VAL A 315 -6.96 -13.25 2.74
N MET A 316 -6.08 -14.04 2.11
CA MET A 316 -4.87 -14.59 2.75
C MET A 316 -3.93 -13.48 3.21
N GLN A 317 -3.66 -12.48 2.37
CA GLN A 317 -2.85 -11.31 2.72
C GLN A 317 -3.47 -10.51 3.88
N LEU A 318 -4.80 -10.32 3.88
CA LEU A 318 -5.55 -9.68 4.98
C LEU A 318 -5.50 -10.48 6.28
N MET A 319 -5.05 -11.74 6.27
CA MET A 319 -4.81 -12.56 7.45
C MET A 319 -3.39 -12.45 7.99
N LEU A 320 -2.43 -11.85 7.27
CA LEU A 320 -1.03 -11.74 7.71
C LEU A 320 -0.82 -10.64 8.78
N PRO A 321 0.19 -10.78 9.66
CA PRO A 321 0.62 -9.74 10.58
C PRO A 321 1.30 -8.61 9.80
N GLY A 322 0.83 -7.37 9.92
CA GLY A 322 1.37 -6.28 9.09
C GLY A 322 0.31 -5.31 8.62
N THR A 323 0.64 -4.55 7.59
CA THR A 323 -0.22 -3.58 6.92
C THR A 323 -0.44 -4.06 5.49
N PRO A 324 -1.56 -4.75 5.19
CA PRO A 324 -1.85 -5.21 3.84
C PRO A 324 -2.20 -4.04 2.90
N ASN A 325 -1.78 -4.15 1.65
CA ASN A 325 -2.04 -3.22 0.56
C ASN A 325 -2.84 -3.91 -0.54
N ILE A 326 -3.97 -3.32 -0.90
CA ILE A 326 -4.84 -3.80 -1.98
C ILE A 326 -4.56 -2.93 -3.21
N PHE A 327 -4.15 -3.55 -4.31
CA PHE A 327 -4.00 -2.83 -5.58
C PHE A 327 -5.36 -2.63 -6.22
N TYR A 328 -5.59 -1.46 -6.85
CA TYR A 328 -6.91 -1.14 -7.37
C TYR A 328 -7.43 -2.23 -8.32
N GLY A 329 -8.71 -2.56 -8.18
CA GLY A 329 -9.36 -3.61 -8.95
C GLY A 329 -9.20 -5.01 -8.36
N ASP A 330 -8.24 -5.28 -7.47
CA ASP A 330 -8.11 -6.60 -6.84
C ASP A 330 -9.33 -6.92 -5.98
N GLU A 331 -9.99 -5.89 -5.43
CA GLU A 331 -11.22 -6.04 -4.66
C GLU A 331 -12.43 -6.48 -5.49
N ILE A 332 -12.39 -6.29 -6.81
CA ILE A 332 -13.41 -6.76 -7.75
C ILE A 332 -12.86 -7.84 -8.69
N ALA A 333 -11.66 -8.37 -8.43
CA ALA A 333 -10.92 -9.27 -9.32
C ALA A 333 -10.87 -8.77 -10.77
N LEU A 334 -10.51 -7.50 -10.93
CA LEU A 334 -10.28 -6.87 -12.23
C LEU A 334 -9.24 -7.67 -13.03
N GLU A 335 -9.53 -7.92 -14.30
CA GLU A 335 -8.66 -8.72 -15.16
C GLU A 335 -7.70 -7.86 -15.97
N ALA A 336 -6.57 -8.41 -16.41
CA ALA A 336 -5.72 -7.71 -17.38
C ALA A 336 -6.41 -7.67 -18.76
N ILE A 337 -6.06 -6.67 -19.57
CA ILE A 337 -6.57 -6.54 -20.94
C ILE A 337 -6.13 -7.74 -21.77
N THR A 338 -7.07 -8.32 -22.53
CA THR A 338 -6.80 -9.38 -23.49
C THR A 338 -6.84 -8.81 -24.91
N ASP A 339 -5.68 -8.41 -25.42
CA ASP A 339 -5.53 -7.94 -26.80
C ASP A 339 -5.39 -9.12 -27.79
N THR A 340 -6.51 -9.75 -28.12
CA THR A 340 -6.53 -10.93 -29.01
C THR A 340 -6.17 -10.62 -30.46
N GLN A 341 -6.43 -9.39 -30.90
CA GLN A 341 -6.17 -8.94 -32.28
C GLN A 341 -4.79 -8.27 -32.42
N ASN A 342 -4.07 -8.11 -31.30
CA ASN A 342 -2.75 -7.49 -31.22
C ASN A 342 -2.74 -6.08 -31.82
N GLU A 343 -3.82 -5.34 -31.58
CA GLU A 343 -4.05 -3.98 -32.08
C GLU A 343 -3.35 -2.92 -31.21
N HIS A 344 -2.97 -3.26 -29.97
CA HIS A 344 -2.38 -2.37 -28.97
C HIS A 344 -1.08 -2.95 -28.38
N ASN A 345 -0.20 -3.42 -29.26
CA ASN A 345 1.03 -4.09 -28.85
C ASN A 345 2.05 -3.13 -28.20
N GLU A 346 2.01 -1.85 -28.55
CA GLU A 346 2.84 -0.79 -27.98
C GLU A 346 2.60 -0.59 -26.47
N THR A 347 1.35 -0.71 -26.02
CA THR A 347 0.98 -0.60 -24.59
C THR A 347 0.85 -1.95 -23.89
N LYS A 348 1.32 -3.04 -24.51
CA LYS A 348 1.21 -4.40 -23.96
C LYS A 348 1.79 -4.57 -22.55
N HIS A 349 2.82 -3.80 -22.26
CA HIS A 349 3.48 -3.76 -20.96
C HIS A 349 2.64 -3.07 -19.87
N LEU A 350 1.58 -2.34 -20.24
CA LEU A 350 0.64 -1.65 -19.35
C LEU A 350 -0.74 -2.33 -19.28
N HIS A 351 -0.95 -3.44 -19.99
CA HIS A 351 -2.26 -4.12 -20.04
C HIS A 351 -2.79 -4.59 -18.67
N HIS A 352 -1.93 -4.72 -17.66
CA HIS A 352 -2.35 -4.99 -16.27
C HIS A 352 -2.85 -3.74 -15.54
N LEU A 353 -2.55 -2.54 -16.04
CA LEU A 353 -3.02 -1.24 -15.54
C LEU A 353 -4.32 -0.78 -16.21
N THR A 354 -5.17 -1.73 -16.58
CA THR A 354 -6.48 -1.45 -17.17
C THR A 354 -7.33 -0.45 -16.37
N THR A 355 -8.29 0.17 -17.05
CA THR A 355 -9.23 1.10 -16.42
C THR A 355 -10.13 0.41 -15.40
N MET A 356 -10.42 1.12 -14.31
CA MET A 356 -11.27 0.64 -13.22
C MET A 356 -12.72 0.53 -13.69
N GLU A 357 -13.36 -0.58 -13.36
CA GLU A 357 -14.75 -0.84 -13.72
C GLU A 357 -15.69 -0.55 -12.55
N TRP A 358 -16.72 0.26 -12.80
CA TRP A 358 -17.66 0.73 -11.78
C TRP A 358 -19.05 0.10 -11.96
N LEU A 359 -19.59 -0.45 -10.87
CA LEU A 359 -20.88 -1.16 -10.84
C LEU A 359 -22.10 -0.32 -11.27
N ASN A 360 -22.06 1.00 -11.05
CA ASN A 360 -23.19 1.89 -11.34
C ASN A 360 -23.04 2.60 -12.69
N SER A 361 -24.02 2.39 -13.57
CA SER A 361 -24.09 2.91 -14.95
C SER A 361 -24.11 4.44 -15.09
N THR A 362 -24.20 5.19 -13.99
CA THR A 362 -24.20 6.66 -13.99
C THR A 362 -22.81 7.27 -14.09
N ARG A 363 -21.75 6.55 -13.69
CA ARG A 363 -20.35 7.00 -13.81
C ARG A 363 -19.47 5.81 -14.14
N GLN A 364 -19.24 5.59 -15.43
CA GLN A 364 -18.20 4.70 -15.95
C GLN A 364 -16.82 5.32 -15.66
N PHE A 365 -15.74 4.63 -16.06
CA PHE A 365 -14.37 5.17 -15.93
C PHE A 365 -14.26 6.56 -16.58
N THR A 366 -14.76 6.69 -17.82
CA THR A 366 -14.88 7.94 -18.59
C THR A 366 -16.28 8.02 -19.22
N ASN A 367 -16.60 9.12 -19.88
CA ASN A 367 -17.85 9.30 -20.63
C ASN A 367 -17.91 8.35 -21.85
N ARG A 368 -19.12 7.98 -22.27
CA ARG A 368 -19.38 7.01 -23.36
C ARG A 368 -18.89 7.47 -24.74
N GLU A 369 -18.70 8.77 -24.91
CA GLU A 369 -18.22 9.35 -26.17
C GLU A 369 -16.70 9.40 -26.27
N THR A 370 -16.00 9.21 -25.14
CA THR A 370 -14.55 9.26 -25.05
C THR A 370 -13.99 7.85 -24.96
N LEU A 371 -12.96 7.56 -25.77
CA LEU A 371 -12.24 6.31 -25.66
C LEU A 371 -11.22 6.41 -24.51
N PRO A 372 -11.21 5.43 -23.58
CA PRO A 372 -10.17 5.39 -22.56
C PRO A 372 -8.79 5.21 -23.18
N TRP A 373 -7.76 5.71 -22.48
CA TRP A 373 -6.36 5.61 -22.92
C TRP A 373 -5.86 4.16 -23.04
N LEU A 374 -6.47 3.24 -22.28
CA LEU A 374 -6.30 1.80 -22.44
C LEU A 374 -7.63 1.13 -22.81
N PRO A 375 -7.61 0.04 -23.61
CA PRO A 375 -8.80 -0.70 -23.98
C PRO A 375 -9.59 -1.21 -22.76
N HIS A 376 -10.89 -1.38 -22.94
CA HIS A 376 -11.75 -1.95 -21.90
C HIS A 376 -11.44 -3.42 -21.59
N THR A 377 -11.61 -3.77 -20.31
CA THR A 377 -11.59 -5.14 -19.84
C THR A 377 -12.96 -5.79 -19.84
N ALA A 378 -12.95 -7.12 -19.94
CA ALA A 378 -14.17 -7.87 -20.17
C ALA A 378 -14.99 -8.16 -18.90
N GLN A 379 -14.38 -8.28 -17.71
CA GLN A 379 -15.05 -8.89 -16.55
C GLN A 379 -14.53 -8.43 -15.17
N PHE A 380 -15.45 -8.33 -14.20
CA PHE A 380 -15.18 -8.11 -12.76
C PHE A 380 -16.28 -8.77 -11.89
N SER A 381 -16.13 -8.79 -10.56
CA SER A 381 -17.05 -9.45 -9.60
C SER A 381 -17.45 -8.53 -8.43
N GLN A 382 -18.77 -8.34 -8.22
CA GLN A 382 -19.32 -7.59 -7.09
C GLN A 382 -19.21 -8.34 -5.74
N GLU A 383 -19.33 -9.67 -5.77
CA GLU A 383 -19.30 -10.51 -4.57
C GLU A 383 -17.95 -10.42 -3.84
N ASN A 384 -16.87 -10.24 -4.60
CA ASN A 384 -15.52 -10.07 -4.08
C ASN A 384 -15.42 -8.80 -3.22
N PHE A 385 -16.02 -7.70 -3.68
CA PHE A 385 -15.99 -6.41 -2.99
C PHE A 385 -16.63 -6.52 -1.60
N GLU A 386 -17.80 -7.16 -1.50
CA GLU A 386 -18.48 -7.36 -0.23
C GLU A 386 -17.67 -8.24 0.72
N THR A 387 -17.10 -9.33 0.21
CA THR A 387 -16.28 -10.26 0.99
C THR A 387 -15.03 -9.58 1.56
N ILE A 388 -14.34 -8.78 0.74
CA ILE A 388 -13.14 -8.05 1.15
C ILE A 388 -13.49 -6.96 2.15
N THR A 389 -14.56 -6.20 1.93
CA THR A 389 -15.04 -5.19 2.90
C THR A 389 -15.32 -5.82 4.27
N LYS A 390 -16.01 -6.97 4.31
CA LYS A 390 -16.28 -7.71 5.55
C LYS A 390 -14.99 -8.21 6.22
N MET A 391 -14.00 -8.63 5.43
CA MET A 391 -12.71 -9.06 5.96
C MET A 391 -11.89 -7.90 6.55
N ILE A 392 -11.92 -6.73 5.90
CA ILE A 392 -11.30 -5.49 6.41
C ILE A 392 -11.96 -5.08 7.73
N GLU A 393 -13.30 -5.11 7.81
CA GLU A 393 -14.03 -4.82 9.05
C GLU A 393 -13.64 -5.81 10.17
N LEU A 394 -13.59 -7.11 9.85
CA LEU A 394 -13.15 -8.15 10.78
C LEU A 394 -11.74 -7.90 11.30
N ARG A 395 -10.82 -7.50 10.41
CA ARG A 395 -9.43 -7.16 10.76
C ARG A 395 -9.40 -5.96 11.70
N ASN A 396 -10.06 -4.86 11.34
CA ASN A 396 -10.03 -3.60 12.09
C ASN A 396 -10.57 -3.75 13.53
N ARG A 397 -11.55 -4.64 13.75
CA ARG A 397 -12.11 -4.89 15.10
C ARG A 397 -11.35 -5.93 15.93
N SER A 398 -10.43 -6.70 15.33
CA SER A 398 -9.82 -7.88 15.95
C SER A 398 -8.32 -7.70 16.19
N PRO A 399 -7.87 -7.51 17.45
CA PRO A 399 -6.44 -7.39 17.78
C PRO A 399 -5.59 -8.57 17.31
N SER A 400 -6.18 -9.77 17.23
CA SER A 400 -5.50 -10.97 16.72
C SER A 400 -5.07 -10.84 15.27
N LEU A 401 -5.77 -10.02 14.47
CA LEU A 401 -5.46 -9.84 13.05
C LEU A 401 -4.55 -8.63 12.82
N TYR A 402 -4.88 -7.46 13.39
CA TYR A 402 -4.14 -6.23 13.09
C TYR A 402 -2.81 -6.07 13.86
N LYS A 403 -2.62 -6.71 15.02
CA LYS A 403 -1.30 -6.69 15.71
C LYS A 403 -0.33 -7.62 15.00
N ASN A 404 0.96 -7.27 14.98
CA ASN A 404 2.02 -8.10 14.40
C ASN A 404 2.61 -9.13 15.40
N ALA A 405 2.46 -8.87 16.70
CA ALA A 405 3.09 -9.66 17.75
C ALA A 405 2.31 -9.59 19.07
N ILE A 406 2.64 -10.49 19.99
CA ILE A 406 2.25 -10.44 21.39
C ILE A 406 3.41 -9.83 22.17
N CYS A 407 3.31 -8.53 22.47
CA CYS A 407 4.32 -7.82 23.26
C CYS A 407 4.05 -8.04 24.76
N LYS A 408 5.04 -8.55 25.48
CA LYS A 408 5.10 -8.64 26.95
C LYS A 408 6.27 -7.77 27.44
N PRO A 409 6.29 -7.34 28.72
CA PRO A 409 7.33 -6.44 29.23
C PRO A 409 8.78 -6.92 29.01
N GLU A 410 9.00 -8.24 28.95
CA GLU A 410 10.33 -8.86 28.83
C GLU A 410 10.52 -9.67 27.55
N SER A 411 9.49 -9.79 26.70
CA SER A 411 9.56 -10.62 25.50
C SER A 411 8.52 -10.26 24.45
N THR A 412 8.88 -10.41 23.19
CA THR A 412 7.94 -10.35 22.06
C THR A 412 7.76 -11.75 21.52
N LEU A 413 6.50 -12.23 21.48
CA LEU A 413 6.17 -13.54 20.93
C LEU A 413 5.46 -13.37 19.59
N SER A 414 5.71 -14.29 18.66
CA SER A 414 4.95 -14.34 17.42
C SER A 414 3.47 -14.56 17.72
N ASN A 415 2.62 -13.87 16.97
CA ASN A 415 1.17 -14.03 17.03
C ASN A 415 0.61 -14.75 15.79
N THR A 416 1.52 -15.28 14.96
CA THR A 416 1.23 -15.87 13.66
C THR A 416 1.97 -17.19 13.52
N GLU A 417 1.26 -18.22 13.08
CA GLU A 417 1.84 -19.47 12.63
C GLU A 417 1.39 -19.77 11.20
N ILE A 418 2.31 -20.22 10.36
CA ILE A 418 2.05 -20.53 8.95
C ILE A 418 2.46 -21.96 8.69
N ARG A 419 1.60 -22.69 7.98
CA ARG A 419 1.83 -24.08 7.60
C ARG A 419 1.41 -24.25 6.15
N CYS A 420 2.11 -25.08 5.40
CA CYS A 420 1.69 -25.47 4.05
C CYS A 420 1.55 -26.98 3.92
N SER A 421 0.72 -27.41 2.97
CA SER A 421 0.64 -28.81 2.50
C SER A 421 1.28 -28.95 1.11
N ASN A 422 1.48 -30.19 0.68
CA ASN A 422 1.90 -30.50 -0.68
C ASN A 422 0.81 -30.23 -1.73
N ASP A 423 -0.45 -30.16 -1.31
CA ASP A 423 -1.61 -29.96 -2.19
C ASP A 423 -1.95 -28.47 -2.41
N ASP A 424 -0.94 -27.59 -2.39
CA ASP A 424 -1.11 -26.15 -2.53
C ASP A 424 -2.08 -25.51 -1.52
N ILE A 425 -2.08 -26.06 -0.30
CA ILE A 425 -2.82 -25.51 0.84
C ILE A 425 -1.88 -24.66 1.68
N LEU A 426 -2.30 -23.45 2.01
CA LEU A 426 -1.65 -22.57 2.98
C LEU A 426 -2.60 -22.33 4.16
N VAL A 427 -2.11 -22.56 5.36
CA VAL A 427 -2.84 -22.32 6.61
C VAL A 427 -2.13 -21.21 7.38
N VAL A 428 -2.87 -20.17 7.73
CA VAL A 428 -2.36 -19.06 8.56
C VAL A 428 -3.21 -18.99 9.84
N GLU A 429 -2.57 -19.23 10.97
CA GLU A 429 -3.17 -19.08 12.29
C GLU A 429 -2.77 -17.75 12.93
N ARG A 430 -3.74 -17.05 13.51
CA ARG A 430 -3.58 -15.76 14.19
C ARG A 430 -4.15 -15.83 15.60
N VAL A 431 -3.29 -15.63 16.60
CA VAL A 431 -3.65 -15.75 18.02
C VAL A 431 -3.30 -14.47 18.77
N TYR A 432 -4.15 -14.06 19.71
CA TYR A 432 -3.80 -13.01 20.65
C TYR A 432 -4.38 -13.28 22.04
N PRO A 433 -3.59 -13.07 23.13
CA PRO A 433 -4.01 -13.45 24.47
C PRO A 433 -5.37 -12.86 24.84
N ARG A 434 -6.25 -13.72 25.37
CA ARG A 434 -7.61 -13.35 25.83
C ARG A 434 -8.50 -12.73 24.75
N ARG A 435 -8.15 -12.91 23.47
CA ARG A 435 -8.99 -12.55 22.31
C ARG A 435 -9.42 -13.82 21.58
N ASN A 436 -10.11 -13.67 20.46
CA ASN A 436 -10.50 -14.79 19.60
C ASN A 436 -9.30 -15.18 18.74
N SER A 437 -9.10 -16.47 18.51
CA SER A 437 -8.13 -16.96 17.54
C SER A 437 -8.80 -17.15 16.19
N PHE A 438 -8.05 -16.94 15.12
CA PHE A 438 -8.54 -17.09 13.75
C PHE A 438 -7.58 -17.98 12.98
N VAL A 439 -8.13 -18.79 12.09
CA VAL A 439 -7.36 -19.55 11.11
C VAL A 439 -7.92 -19.25 9.72
N SER A 440 -7.04 -19.06 8.74
CA SER A 440 -7.43 -19.10 7.34
C SER A 440 -6.81 -20.30 6.65
N VAL A 441 -7.62 -21.02 5.90
CA VAL A 441 -7.18 -22.10 5.03
C VAL A 441 -7.39 -21.64 3.60
N SER A 442 -6.31 -21.56 2.83
CA SER A 442 -6.30 -21.11 1.44
C SER A 442 -5.88 -22.27 0.55
N ASN A 443 -6.70 -22.60 -0.44
CA ASN A 443 -6.38 -23.58 -1.47
C ASN A 443 -5.99 -22.84 -2.76
N PHE A 444 -4.70 -22.83 -3.07
CA PHE A 444 -4.17 -22.28 -4.33
C PHE A 444 -3.97 -23.37 -5.40
N GLY A 445 -4.53 -24.57 -5.16
CA GLY A 445 -4.58 -25.65 -6.13
C GLY A 445 -5.82 -25.60 -7.01
N GLN A 446 -5.78 -26.33 -8.12
CA GLN A 446 -6.90 -26.44 -9.08
C GLN A 446 -7.96 -27.48 -8.69
N LYS A 447 -7.74 -28.24 -7.61
CA LYS A 447 -8.62 -29.33 -7.18
C LYS A 447 -9.22 -29.04 -5.82
N ARG A 448 -10.42 -29.56 -5.58
CA ARG A 448 -11.00 -29.64 -4.25
C ARG A 448 -10.16 -30.60 -3.40
N VAL A 449 -9.89 -30.20 -2.16
CA VAL A 449 -9.13 -31.01 -1.19
C VAL A 449 -10.00 -31.25 0.03
N SER A 450 -9.98 -32.49 0.54
CA SER A 450 -10.51 -32.84 1.86
C SER A 450 -9.34 -33.16 2.78
N MET A 451 -9.37 -32.61 4.00
CA MET A 451 -8.31 -32.77 4.99
C MET A 451 -8.88 -32.89 6.40
N ASP A 452 -8.24 -33.74 7.21
CA ASP A 452 -8.49 -33.81 8.65
C ASP A 452 -7.46 -32.94 9.37
N MET A 453 -7.94 -31.86 9.99
CA MET A 453 -7.13 -30.94 10.78
C MET A 453 -7.45 -31.03 12.28
N THR A 454 -8.13 -32.09 12.73
CA THR A 454 -8.55 -32.29 14.14
C THR A 454 -7.38 -32.31 15.11
N ALA A 455 -6.20 -32.71 14.64
CA ALA A 455 -4.96 -32.67 15.42
C ALA A 455 -4.54 -31.24 15.81
N MET A 456 -5.00 -30.22 15.06
CA MET A 456 -4.67 -28.80 15.28
C MET A 456 -5.88 -28.02 15.81
N TYR A 457 -7.06 -28.24 15.21
CA TYR A 457 -8.26 -27.46 15.49
C TYR A 457 -9.45 -28.39 15.61
N PHE A 458 -10.32 -28.19 16.60
CA PHE A 458 -11.53 -29.01 16.75
C PHE A 458 -12.70 -28.48 15.90
N SER A 459 -13.13 -27.25 16.20
CA SER A 459 -14.23 -26.57 15.50
C SER A 459 -14.09 -25.05 15.53
N GLY A 460 -14.90 -24.38 14.72
CA GLY A 460 -15.02 -22.94 14.73
C GLY A 460 -16.21 -22.44 13.93
N VAL A 461 -16.21 -21.15 13.66
CA VAL A 461 -17.30 -20.44 13.00
C VAL A 461 -16.76 -19.72 11.77
N LYS A 462 -17.37 -19.96 10.61
CA LYS A 462 -17.01 -19.31 9.33
C LYS A 462 -17.30 -17.81 9.39
N MET A 463 -16.33 -17.00 9.00
CA MET A 463 -16.39 -15.53 9.12
C MET A 463 -16.77 -14.81 7.84
N LEU A 464 -16.58 -15.44 6.68
CA LEU A 464 -16.78 -14.86 5.34
C LEU A 464 -17.70 -15.77 4.48
N GLY A 465 -18.33 -15.22 3.45
CA GLY A 465 -19.29 -15.91 2.56
C GLY A 465 -20.75 -15.61 2.87
N GLU A 466 -21.67 -16.23 2.11
CA GLU A 466 -23.13 -16.03 2.23
C GLU A 466 -23.69 -16.57 3.57
N GLU A 467 -23.26 -17.75 3.99
CA GLU A 467 -23.66 -18.37 5.26
C GLU A 467 -22.73 -17.93 6.40
N GLN A 468 -22.75 -16.64 6.72
CA GLN A 468 -21.99 -16.15 7.87
C GLN A 468 -22.43 -16.84 9.14
N SER A 469 -21.44 -17.26 9.93
CA SER A 469 -21.62 -18.00 11.18
C SER A 469 -21.95 -19.49 11.06
N GLU A 470 -21.76 -20.09 9.88
CA GLU A 470 -21.75 -21.55 9.72
C GLU A 470 -20.72 -22.19 10.65
N LYS A 471 -21.12 -23.25 11.36
CA LYS A 471 -20.22 -24.01 12.25
C LYS A 471 -19.40 -25.00 11.43
N ILE A 472 -18.08 -24.91 11.51
CA ILE A 472 -17.15 -25.79 10.81
C ILE A 472 -16.52 -26.76 11.82
N TYR A 473 -16.44 -28.03 11.42
CA TYR A 473 -15.66 -29.07 12.10
C TYR A 473 -14.49 -29.49 11.22
N PHE A 474 -13.32 -29.66 11.83
CA PHE A 474 -12.08 -29.89 11.10
C PHE A 474 -11.76 -31.36 10.81
N SER A 475 -12.63 -32.29 11.21
CA SER A 475 -12.45 -33.73 10.98
C SER A 475 -12.64 -34.17 9.52
N ASN A 476 -13.38 -33.40 8.73
CA ASN A 476 -13.53 -33.60 7.29
C ASN A 476 -13.69 -32.23 6.62
N PHE A 477 -12.66 -31.39 6.75
CA PHE A 477 -12.67 -30.05 6.21
C PHE A 477 -12.47 -30.11 4.69
N GLU A 478 -13.45 -29.62 3.94
CA GLU A 478 -13.39 -29.55 2.48
C GLU A 478 -13.21 -28.11 2.02
N ILE A 479 -12.32 -27.92 1.05
CA ILE A 479 -12.07 -26.61 0.45
C ILE A 479 -11.97 -26.73 -1.07
N GLY A 480 -12.72 -25.87 -1.76
CA GLY A 480 -12.73 -25.78 -3.22
C GLY A 480 -11.42 -25.20 -3.77
N PRO A 481 -11.20 -25.29 -5.10
CA PRO A 481 -10.04 -24.70 -5.74
C PRO A 481 -10.12 -23.17 -5.69
N TRP A 482 -8.98 -22.51 -5.45
CA TRP A 482 -8.88 -21.05 -5.36
C TRP A 482 -9.79 -20.43 -4.31
N GLU A 483 -10.07 -21.16 -3.24
CA GLU A 483 -10.93 -20.73 -2.14
C GLU A 483 -10.08 -20.37 -0.92
N THR A 484 -10.50 -19.37 -0.15
CA THR A 484 -9.96 -19.12 1.19
C THR A 484 -11.09 -19.05 2.19
N VAL A 485 -11.02 -19.89 3.22
CA VAL A 485 -12.00 -19.94 4.31
C VAL A 485 -11.36 -19.37 5.57
N VAL A 486 -11.98 -18.33 6.13
CA VAL A 486 -11.57 -17.73 7.41
C VAL A 486 -12.50 -18.23 8.51
N VAL A 487 -11.93 -18.82 9.54
CA VAL A 487 -12.65 -19.44 10.66
C VAL A 487 -12.20 -18.80 11.96
N LYS A 488 -13.16 -18.35 12.77
CA LYS A 488 -12.94 -18.02 14.17
C LYS A 488 -12.98 -19.33 14.98
N LEU A 489 -11.87 -19.67 15.62
CA LEU A 489 -11.75 -20.90 16.40
C LEU A 489 -12.59 -20.82 17.68
N ASP A 490 -13.20 -21.95 18.05
CA ASP A 490 -13.76 -22.14 19.37
C ASP A 490 -12.63 -22.22 20.42
N LYS A 491 -12.91 -21.79 21.66
CA LYS A 491 -11.93 -21.79 22.75
C LYS A 491 -11.95 -23.06 23.58
#